data_AF-A0A7S0DFV2-F1
#
_entry.id   AF-A0A7S0DFV2-F1
#
_cell.length_a   1.000
_cell.length_b   1.000
_cell.length_c   1.000
_cell.angle_alpha   90.00
_cell.angle_beta   90.00
_cell.angle_gamma   90.00
#
_symmetry.space_group_name_H-M   'P 1'
#
loop_
_entity.id
_entity.type
_entity.pdbx_description
1 polymer ?
#
loop_
_entity_poly.entity_id
_entity_poly.type
_entity_poly.pdbx_seq_one_letter_code
_entity_poly.pdbx_strand_id
1 'polypeptide(L)'
;SIVHFQRLHFTSGKEFNRALRSHARNRGFSLSEHGLIPVEALPKALALAQGRPVRQTGPPVQCKTEEDIFEALGISYVSPKDRNAIPSELNYMKCGKKWGRKGAKR
;
A
#
# COMPACT_ATOMS: atom_id res chain seq x y z
N SER A 1 -14.17 6.27 2.36
CA SER A 1 -14.31 7.09 3.58
C SER A 1 -13.00 7.07 4.36
N ILE A 2 -12.51 8.25 4.78
CA ILE A 2 -11.22 8.43 5.47
C ILE A 2 -11.13 7.66 6.81
N VAL A 3 -12.28 7.45 7.46
CA VAL A 3 -12.39 6.85 8.79
C VAL A 3 -11.79 5.43 8.84
N HIS A 4 -11.96 4.65 7.77
CA HIS A 4 -11.46 3.27 7.73
C HIS A 4 -9.93 3.20 7.64
N PHE A 5 -9.31 4.14 6.92
CA PHE A 5 -7.86 4.24 6.81
C PHE A 5 -7.23 4.68 8.13
N GLN A 6 -7.86 5.62 8.83
CA GLN A 6 -7.45 6.04 10.17
C GLN A 6 -7.58 4.89 11.17
N ARG A 7 -8.71 4.19 11.20
CA ARG A 7 -8.93 3.02 12.07
C ARG A 7 -7.86 1.97 11.82
N LEU A 8 -7.57 1.63 10.57
CA LEU A 8 -6.50 0.70 10.21
C LEU A 8 -5.14 1.18 10.75
N HIS A 9 -4.82 2.47 10.58
CA HIS A 9 -3.56 3.04 11.01
C HIS A 9 -3.36 3.00 12.53
N PHE A 10 -4.39 3.38 13.30
CA PHE A 10 -4.31 3.45 14.76
C PHE A 10 -4.49 2.10 15.45
N THR A 11 -5.20 1.15 14.83
CA THR A 11 -5.39 -0.21 15.39
C THR A 11 -4.25 -1.17 15.07
N SER A 12 -3.29 -0.77 14.23
CA SER A 12 -2.17 -1.61 13.83
C SER A 12 -0.84 -1.10 14.35
N GLY A 13 0.09 -2.02 14.61
CA GLY A 13 1.43 -1.69 15.06
C GLY A 13 2.27 -0.98 13.98
N LYS A 14 3.33 -0.29 14.41
CA LYS A 14 4.30 0.38 13.51
C LYS A 14 4.85 -0.55 12.43
N GLU A 15 5.15 -1.80 12.79
CA GLU A 15 5.71 -2.78 11.87
C GLU A 15 4.72 -3.25 10.82
N PHE A 16 3.48 -3.54 11.23
CA PHE A 16 2.39 -3.89 10.33
C PHE A 16 2.13 -2.74 9.33
N ASN A 17 2.03 -1.52 9.83
CA ASN A 17 1.87 -0.31 9.02
C ASN A 17 3.02 -0.12 8.01
N ARG A 18 4.27 -0.39 8.42
CA ARG A 18 5.44 -0.34 7.54
C ARG A 18 5.35 -1.38 6.43
N ALA A 19 5.03 -2.63 6.79
CA ALA A 19 4.92 -3.74 5.84
C ALA A 19 3.77 -3.51 4.84
N LEU A 20 2.61 -3.08 5.33
CA LEU A 20 1.43 -2.80 4.52
C LEU A 20 1.67 -1.66 3.52
N ARG A 21 2.33 -0.57 3.94
CA ARG A 21 2.72 0.51 3.02
C ARG A 21 3.73 0.06 1.98
N SER A 22 4.69 -0.78 2.36
CA SER A 22 5.65 -1.35 1.42
C SER A 22 4.95 -2.20 0.38
N HIS A 23 3.99 -3.03 0.81
CA HIS A 23 3.17 -3.86 -0.07
C HIS A 23 2.33 -3.01 -1.03
N ALA A 24 1.66 -1.97 -0.52
CA ALA A 24 0.90 -1.03 -1.35
C ALA A 24 1.77 -0.40 -2.45
N ARG A 25 2.98 0.08 -2.11
CA ARG A 25 3.90 0.67 -3.09
C ARG A 25 4.31 -0.32 -4.17
N ASN A 26 4.52 -1.59 -3.81
CA ASN A 26 4.83 -2.64 -4.77
C ASN A 26 3.66 -2.93 -5.72
N ARG A 27 2.42 -2.68 -5.28
CA ARG A 27 1.21 -2.80 -6.09
C ARG A 27 0.88 -1.53 -6.88
N GLY A 28 1.72 -0.49 -6.82
CA GLY A 28 1.45 0.78 -7.51
C GLY A 28 0.46 1.67 -6.76
N PHE A 29 0.40 1.55 -5.43
CA PHE A 29 -0.42 2.41 -4.58
C PHE A 29 0.41 3.07 -3.48
N SER A 30 0.00 4.27 -3.09
CA SER A 30 0.48 4.94 -1.89
C SER A 30 -0.62 4.88 -0.84
N LEU A 31 -0.38 4.10 0.21
CA LEU A 31 -1.28 3.99 1.36
C LEU A 31 -0.88 4.99 2.44
N SER A 32 -1.84 5.82 2.87
CA SER A 32 -1.73 6.73 4.00
C SER A 32 -2.95 6.56 4.92
N GLU A 33 -2.95 7.25 6.07
CA GLU A 33 -4.12 7.35 6.94
C GLU A 33 -5.30 8.08 6.29
N HIS A 34 -5.05 8.80 5.19
CA HIS A 34 -6.06 9.57 4.48
C HIS A 34 -6.67 8.78 3.31
N GLY A 35 -5.98 7.74 2.81
CA GLY A 35 -6.49 6.93 1.71
C GLY A 35 -5.46 6.06 1.01
N LEU A 36 -5.95 5.34 0.00
CA LEU A 36 -5.15 4.56 -0.94
C LEU A 36 -5.17 5.27 -2.30
N ILE A 37 -4.00 5.70 -2.78
CA ILE A 37 -3.89 6.50 -4.01
C ILE A 37 -3.08 5.71 -5.04
N PRO A 38 -3.54 5.57 -6.30
CA PRO A 38 -2.75 4.96 -7.35
C PRO A 38 -1.56 5.86 -7.70
N VAL A 39 -0.36 5.27 -7.69
CA VAL A 39 0.90 5.96 -7.97
C VAL A 39 1.78 5.16 -8.93
N GLU A 40 2.55 5.87 -9.73
CA GLU A 40 3.58 5.30 -10.58
C GLU A 40 4.97 5.76 -10.15
N ALA A 41 5.97 4.87 -10.28
CA ALA A 41 7.35 5.21 -10.02
C ALA A 41 7.88 6.14 -11.13
N LEU A 42 8.42 7.29 -10.72
CA LEU A 42 9.02 8.23 -11.65
C LEU A 42 10.42 7.75 -12.07
N PRO A 43 10.86 8.06 -13.31
CA PRO A 43 12.26 7.94 -13.70
C PRO A 43 13.16 8.74 -12.76
N LYS A 44 14.37 8.24 -12.47
CA LYS A 44 15.31 8.90 -11.52
C LYS A 44 15.53 10.39 -11.81
N ALA A 45 15.67 10.77 -13.08
CA ALA A 45 15.86 12.17 -13.48
C ALA A 45 14.67 13.06 -13.08
N LEU A 46 13.44 12.60 -13.31
CA LEU A 46 12.22 13.31 -12.92
C LEU A 46 12.00 13.29 -11.40
N ALA A 47 12.34 12.18 -10.74
CA ALA A 47 12.25 12.07 -9.29
C ALA A 47 13.16 13.08 -8.58
N LEU A 48 14.37 13.30 -9.11
CA LEU A 48 15.31 14.31 -8.60
C LEU A 48 14.77 15.72 -8.81
N ALA A 49 14.23 16.02 -10.00
CA ALA A 49 13.67 17.33 -10.31
C ALA A 49 12.42 17.66 -9.47
N GLN A 50 11.56 16.67 -9.19
CA GLN A 50 10.32 16.87 -8.43
C GLN A 50 10.49 16.63 -6.92
N GLY A 51 11.65 16.16 -6.46
CA GLY A 51 11.87 15.80 -5.06
C GLY A 51 11.01 14.64 -4.54
N ARG A 52 10.34 13.89 -5.43
CA ARG A 52 9.46 12.77 -5.06
C ARG A 52 9.70 11.56 -5.97
N PRO A 53 9.74 10.33 -5.41
CA PRO A 53 10.02 9.13 -6.20
C PRO A 53 8.82 8.61 -7.00
N VAL A 54 7.62 9.10 -6.70
CA VAL A 54 6.36 8.61 -7.27
C VAL A 54 5.46 9.77 -7.70
N ARG A 55 4.63 9.53 -8.71
CA ARG A 55 3.59 10.45 -9.18
C ARG A 55 2.22 9.81 -8.99
N GLN A 56 1.25 10.57 -8.50
CA GLN A 56 -0.14 10.15 -8.46
C GLN A 56 -0.71 10.09 -9.87
N THR A 57 -1.34 8.97 -10.22
CA THR A 57 -1.87 8.71 -11.57
C THR A 57 -3.38 8.83 -11.68
N GLY A 58 -4.11 8.85 -10.56
CA GLY A 58 -5.57 8.86 -10.55
C GLY A 58 -6.18 9.26 -9.21
N PRO A 59 -7.52 9.24 -9.11
CA PRO A 59 -8.23 9.57 -7.89
C PRO A 59 -7.97 8.53 -6.79
N PRO A 60 -8.10 8.89 -5.51
CA PRO A 60 -8.03 7.94 -4.41
C PRO A 60 -9.10 6.84 -4.56
N VAL A 61 -8.73 5.61 -4.20
CA VAL A 61 -9.64 4.46 -4.19
C VAL A 61 -10.71 4.66 -3.13
N GLN A 62 -11.99 4.53 -3.52
CA GLN A 62 -13.11 4.72 -2.61
C GLN A 62 -13.40 3.46 -1.81
N CYS A 63 -12.69 3.28 -0.69
CA CYS A 63 -12.95 2.17 0.21
C CYS A 63 -14.10 2.49 1.19
N LYS A 64 -15.10 1.61 1.25
CA LYS A 64 -16.26 1.71 2.16
C LYS A 64 -16.03 0.98 3.49
N THR A 65 -15.14 0.00 3.52
CA THR A 65 -14.79 -0.81 4.69
C THR A 65 -13.28 -0.96 4.79
N GLU A 66 -12.78 -1.50 5.91
CA GLU A 66 -11.37 -1.91 5.99
C GLU A 66 -11.08 -3.06 5.01
N GLU A 67 -11.99 -4.03 4.87
CA GLU A 67 -11.85 -5.20 3.99
C GLU A 67 -11.58 -4.81 2.53
N ASP A 68 -12.27 -3.77 2.04
CA ASP A 68 -12.06 -3.22 0.69
C ASP A 68 -10.61 -2.71 0.48
N ILE A 69 -9.96 -2.21 1.54
CA ILE A 69 -8.56 -1.80 1.49
C ILE A 69 -7.66 -3.04 1.29
N PHE A 70 -7.94 -4.13 2.02
CA PHE A 70 -7.18 -5.38 1.90
C PHE A 70 -7.40 -6.03 0.53
N GLU A 71 -8.64 -6.02 0.03
CA GLU A 71 -9.01 -6.50 -1.29
C GLU A 71 -8.31 -5.70 -2.40
N ALA A 72 -8.32 -4.36 -2.33
CA ALA A 72 -7.60 -3.49 -3.28
C ALA A 72 -6.09 -3.75 -3.28
N LEU A 73 -5.53 -4.15 -2.14
CA LEU A 73 -4.12 -4.55 -2.00
C LEU A 73 -3.86 -6.02 -2.36
N GLY A 74 -4.92 -6.80 -2.58
CA GLY A 74 -4.89 -8.22 -2.91
C GLY A 74 -4.23 -9.06 -1.82
N ILE A 75 -4.60 -8.83 -0.56
CA ILE A 75 -4.19 -9.59 0.62
C ILE A 75 -5.42 -9.97 1.44
N SER A 76 -5.31 -11.03 2.24
CA SER A 76 -6.41 -11.46 3.10
C SER A 76 -6.70 -10.42 4.19
N TYR A 77 -7.98 -10.23 4.55
CA TYR A 77 -8.36 -9.34 5.65
C TYR A 77 -7.75 -9.83 6.97
N VAL A 78 -7.07 -8.94 7.68
CA VAL A 78 -6.49 -9.23 8.99
C VAL A 78 -7.28 -8.48 10.06
N SER A 79 -7.87 -9.22 10.99
CA SER A 79 -8.58 -8.67 12.15
C SER A 79 -7.64 -7.85 13.04
N PRO A 80 -8.10 -6.75 13.67
CA PRO A 80 -7.28 -5.92 14.56
C PRO A 80 -6.50 -6.69 15.62
N LYS A 81 -7.07 -7.78 16.15
CA LYS A 81 -6.44 -8.63 17.18
C LYS A 81 -5.20 -9.37 16.69
N ASP A 82 -5.13 -9.65 15.39
CA ASP A 82 -4.07 -10.42 14.75
C ASP A 82 -3.01 -9.53 14.08
N ARG A 83 -3.15 -8.20 14.12
CA ARG A 83 -2.22 -7.21 13.54
C ARG A 83 -0.95 -6.98 14.37
N ASN A 84 -0.73 -7.80 15.40
CA ASN A 84 0.42 -7.69 16.31
C ASN A 84 1.68 -8.36 15.74
N ALA A 85 1.52 -9.27 14.79
CA ALA A 85 2.60 -9.87 14.01
C ALA A 85 2.53 -9.41 12.55
N ILE A 86 3.65 -9.50 11.83
CA ILE A 86 3.66 -9.28 10.38
C ILE A 86 3.09 -10.55 9.72
N PRO A 87 1.93 -10.48 9.03
CA PRO A 87 1.40 -11.62 8.30
C PRO A 87 2.43 -12.16 7.32
N SER A 88 2.46 -13.47 7.08
CA SER A 88 3.36 -14.09 6.10
C SER A 88 3.21 -13.47 4.71
N GLU A 89 1.99 -13.08 4.33
CA GLU A 89 1.67 -12.34 3.10
C GLU A 89 2.35 -10.95 3.01
N LEU A 90 2.63 -10.32 4.16
CA LEU A 90 3.33 -9.04 4.30
C LEU A 90 4.80 -9.21 4.69
N ASN A 91 5.27 -10.44 4.96
CA ASN A 91 6.65 -10.77 5.32
C ASN A 91 7.57 -10.78 4.09
N TYR A 92 7.47 -9.72 3.29
CA TYR A 92 8.26 -9.52 2.08
C TYR A 92 9.39 -8.51 2.33
N MET A 93 10.35 -8.93 3.16
CA MET A 93 11.69 -8.32 3.21
C MET A 93 12.83 -9.34 3.05
N LYS A 94 12.56 -10.65 2.92
CA LYS A 94 13.63 -11.66 2.81
C LYS A 94 14.11 -11.99 1.40
N CYS A 95 13.41 -11.60 0.33
CA CYS A 95 13.83 -11.94 -1.02
C CYS A 95 13.87 -10.70 -1.89
N GLY A 96 15.09 -10.29 -2.30
CA GLY A 96 15.35 -9.19 -3.23
C GLY A 96 14.83 -9.41 -4.66
N LYS A 97 13.66 -10.03 -4.82
CA LYS A 97 12.98 -10.15 -6.10
C LYS A 97 12.17 -8.88 -6.35
N LYS A 98 12.69 -8.03 -7.24
CA LYS A 98 11.88 -7.11 -8.04
C LYS A 98 10.78 -7.93 -8.69
N TRP A 99 9.51 -7.73 -8.30
CA TRP A 99 8.43 -8.27 -9.11
C TRP A 99 8.42 -7.50 -10.42
N GLY A 100 8.64 -8.23 -11.52
CA GLY A 100 8.54 -7.68 -12.86
C GLY A 100 7.15 -7.09 -13.06
N ARG A 101 7.10 -5.88 -13.62
CA ARG A 101 5.89 -5.25 -14.12
C ARG A 101 5.14 -6.27 -14.99
N LYS A 102 4.13 -6.95 -14.46
CA LYS A 102 3.06 -7.47 -15.31
C LYS A 102 2.21 -6.26 -15.62
N GLY A 103 2.46 -5.69 -16.81
CA GLY A 103 1.63 -4.63 -17.37
C GLY A 103 0.17 -5.01 -17.20
N ALA A 104 -0.60 -4.09 -16.63
CA ALA A 104 -2.02 -4.06 -16.82
C ALA A 104 -2.26 -3.90 -18.34
N LYS A 105 -2.41 -5.02 -19.03
CA LYS A 105 -3.18 -5.15 -20.28
C LYS A 105 -4.65 -4.95 -19.85
N ARG A 106 -5.51 -4.17 -20.50
CA ARG A 106 -5.51 -3.34 -21.72
C ARG A 106 -6.45 -2.17 -21.44
#